data_AF-A0A1V6G932-F1
#
_entry.id   AF-A0A1V6G932-F1
#
_cell.length_a   1.000
_cell.length_b   1.000
_cell.length_c   1.000
_cell.angle_alpha   90.00
_cell.angle_beta   90.00
_cell.angle_gamma   90.00
#
_symmetry.space_group_name_H-M   'P 1'
#
loop_
_entity.id
_entity.type
_entity.pdbx_description
1 polymer ?
#
loop_
_entity_poly.entity_id
_entity_poly.type
_entity_poly.pdbx_seq_one_letter_code
_entity_poly.pdbx_strand_id
1 'polypeptide(L)'
;MSENEGTQLEPLPGNSAALRDRTRWGEGTVLAEGVPAVVTLPSAAAKTRCFALDERGARKGDVPVESVAGGCRVAIGPQYKTVWYEIEVKQ
;
A
#
# COMPACT_ATOMS: atom_id res chain seq x y z
N MET A 1 7.05 -18.16 6.10
CA MET A 1 8.25 -17.59 5.46
C MET A 1 7.79 -16.93 4.18
N SER A 2 8.11 -15.67 3.95
CA SER A 2 7.83 -14.96 2.71
C SER A 2 9.02 -15.13 1.78
N GLU A 3 8.98 -16.11 0.89
CA GLU A 3 9.95 -16.27 -0.19
C GLU A 3 9.27 -15.97 -1.53
N ASN A 4 10.04 -15.47 -2.50
CA ASN A 4 9.51 -15.19 -3.84
C ASN A 4 9.22 -16.52 -4.56
N GLU A 5 7.95 -16.73 -4.91
CA GLU A 5 7.51 -17.96 -5.59
C GLU A 5 8.12 -18.04 -7.00
N GLY A 6 8.56 -19.23 -7.41
CA GLY A 6 9.13 -19.45 -8.74
C GLY A 6 10.59 -18.98 -8.93
N THR A 7 11.25 -18.51 -7.87
CA THR A 7 12.70 -18.24 -7.89
C THR A 7 13.47 -19.55 -8.16
N GLN A 8 14.32 -19.57 -9.18
CA GLN A 8 15.15 -20.74 -9.50
C GLN A 8 16.63 -20.41 -9.30
N LEU A 9 17.27 -21.16 -8.40
CA LEU A 9 18.70 -21.05 -8.14
C LEU A 9 19.47 -22.14 -8.91
N GLU A 10 20.66 -21.79 -9.40
CA GLU A 10 21.66 -22.72 -9.88
C GLU A 10 22.87 -22.73 -8.92
N PRO A 11 23.34 -23.92 -8.48
CA PRO A 11 24.48 -24.00 -7.60
C PRO A 11 25.77 -23.62 -8.33
N LEU A 12 26.64 -22.86 -7.68
CA LEU A 12 27.97 -22.51 -8.15
C LEU A 12 29.04 -23.18 -7.27
N PRO A 13 30.30 -23.29 -7.74
CA PRO A 13 31.40 -23.76 -6.91
C PRO A 13 31.64 -22.84 -5.70
N GLY A 14 32.08 -23.44 -4.59
CA GLY A 14 32.07 -22.77 -3.28
C GLY A 14 30.64 -22.71 -2.73
N ASN A 15 30.47 -22.22 -1.51
CA ASN A 15 29.15 -22.16 -0.86
C ASN A 15 28.28 -21.03 -1.44
N SER A 16 28.06 -21.04 -2.76
CA SER A 16 27.48 -19.97 -3.56
C SER A 16 26.42 -20.52 -4.51
N ALA A 17 25.42 -19.70 -4.82
CA ALA A 17 24.40 -19.97 -5.83
C ALA A 17 24.10 -18.70 -6.62
N ALA A 18 23.64 -18.85 -7.86
CA ALA A 18 23.15 -17.77 -8.70
C ALA A 18 21.67 -17.97 -9.04
N LEU A 19 20.99 -16.88 -9.42
CA LEU A 19 19.71 -16.99 -10.11
C LEU A 19 19.94 -17.62 -11.48
N ARG A 20 19.20 -18.69 -11.79
CA ARG A 20 19.25 -19.38 -13.09
C ARG A 20 18.92 -18.42 -14.24
N ASP A 21 17.96 -17.52 -14.01
CA ASP A 21 17.70 -16.37 -14.87
C ASP A 21 17.96 -15.10 -14.05
N ARG A 22 19.04 -14.40 -14.38
CA ARG A 22 19.52 -13.21 -13.67
C ARG A 22 18.54 -12.04 -13.65
N THR A 23 17.45 -12.13 -14.43
CA THR A 23 16.38 -11.13 -14.48
C THR A 23 15.07 -11.58 -13.85
N ARG A 24 14.95 -12.86 -13.50
CA ARG A 24 13.71 -13.46 -12.98
C ARG A 24 13.84 -13.81 -11.50
N TRP A 25 13.47 -12.85 -10.65
CA TRP A 25 13.60 -12.91 -9.19
C TRP A 25 12.49 -13.69 -8.45
N GLY A 26 11.62 -14.35 -9.21
CA GLY A 26 10.37 -14.90 -8.69
C GLY A 26 9.25 -13.86 -8.60
N GLU A 27 8.05 -14.32 -8.30
CA GLU A 27 6.88 -13.49 -8.03
C GLU A 27 6.79 -13.30 -6.52
N GLY A 28 7.04 -12.06 -6.07
CA GLY A 28 6.94 -11.72 -4.66
C GLY A 28 5.49 -11.59 -4.25
N THR A 29 4.97 -12.53 -3.46
CA THR A 29 3.73 -12.30 -2.71
C THR A 29 4.02 -11.26 -1.63
N VAL A 30 3.91 -9.98 -1.98
CA VAL A 30 4.03 -8.88 -1.03
C VAL A 30 2.85 -8.97 -0.08
N LEU A 31 3.07 -9.49 1.13
CA LEU A 31 2.12 -9.40 2.23
C LEU A 31 2.21 -8.00 2.83
N ALA A 32 1.52 -7.04 2.24
CA ALA A 32 1.29 -5.74 2.86
C ALA A 32 0.10 -5.88 3.83
N GLU A 33 0.40 -6.02 5.12
CA GLU A 33 -0.61 -5.87 6.16
C GLU A 33 -0.98 -4.40 6.28
N GLY A 34 -2.15 -4.01 5.76
CA GLY A 34 -2.67 -2.66 5.96
C GLY A 34 -2.84 -2.42 7.46
N VAL A 35 -2.16 -1.41 8.03
CA VAL A 35 -2.34 -1.07 9.44
C VAL A 35 -3.67 -0.32 9.60
N PRO A 36 -4.64 -0.82 10.39
CA PRO A 36 -5.86 -0.08 10.67
C PRO A 36 -5.53 1.21 11.42
N ALA A 37 -5.97 2.35 10.88
CA ALA A 37 -5.78 3.64 11.52
C ALA A 37 -6.93 4.60 11.19
N VAL A 38 -7.13 5.59 12.07
CA VAL A 38 -8.09 6.67 11.88
C VAL A 38 -7.31 7.99 11.88
N VAL A 39 -7.44 8.74 10.80
CA VAL A 39 -6.83 10.06 10.64
C VAL A 39 -7.91 11.13 10.84
N THR A 40 -7.68 12.06 11.76
CA THR A 40 -8.56 13.21 12.00
C THR A 40 -7.90 14.49 11.50
N LEU A 41 -8.65 15.31 10.76
CA LEU A 41 -8.19 16.57 10.18
C LEU A 41 -9.11 17.71 10.64
N PRO A 42 -8.58 18.93 10.83
CA PRO A 42 -9.41 20.09 11.21
C PRO A 42 -10.25 20.63 10.04
N SER A 43 -10.04 20.15 8.81
CA SER A 43 -10.78 20.58 7.64
C SER A 43 -12.22 20.04 7.64
N ALA A 44 -13.14 20.79 7.05
CA ALA A 44 -14.52 20.35 6.86
C ALA A 44 -14.60 19.19 5.87
N ALA A 45 -15.37 18.14 6.18
CA ALA A 45 -15.54 16.97 5.31
C ALA A 45 -15.96 17.34 3.88
N ALA A 46 -16.78 18.37 3.70
CA ALA A 46 -17.23 18.84 2.38
C ALA A 46 -16.09 19.33 1.48
N LYS A 47 -14.97 19.79 2.07
CA LYS A 47 -13.77 20.27 1.37
C LYS A 47 -12.66 19.23 1.29
N THR A 48 -12.83 18.08 1.93
CA THR A 48 -11.81 17.03 2.00
C THR A 48 -12.20 15.84 1.12
N ARG A 49 -11.22 15.29 0.41
CA ARG A 49 -11.31 14.03 -0.31
C ARG A 49 -10.15 13.15 0.12
N CYS A 50 -10.37 11.85 0.19
CA CYS A 50 -9.31 10.89 0.42
C CYS A 50 -9.39 9.76 -0.61
N PHE A 51 -8.24 9.33 -1.11
CA PHE A 51 -8.14 8.26 -2.10
C PHE A 51 -7.12 7.21 -1.64
N ALA A 52 -7.46 5.94 -1.83
CA ALA A 52 -6.50 4.86 -1.76
C ALA A 52 -5.68 4.84 -3.06
N LEU A 53 -4.37 4.67 -2.98
CA LEU A 53 -3.47 4.65 -4.14
C LEU A 53 -2.93 3.24 -4.41
N ASP A 54 -2.53 2.96 -5.65
CA ASP A 54 -1.76 1.78 -6.01
C ASP A 54 -0.25 1.99 -5.78
N GLU A 55 0.55 0.97 -6.08
CA GLU A 55 2.00 1.00 -5.92
C GLU A 55 2.71 2.04 -6.83
N ARG A 56 2.00 2.59 -7.82
CA ARG A 56 2.48 3.64 -8.72
C ARG A 56 2.04 5.04 -8.29
N GLY A 57 1.25 5.13 -7.22
CA GLY A 57 0.65 6.38 -6.74
C GLY A 57 -0.61 6.79 -7.51
N ALA A 58 -1.18 5.92 -8.36
CA ALA A 58 -2.42 6.22 -9.05
C ALA A 58 -3.63 5.95 -8.14
N ARG A 59 -4.67 6.78 -8.24
CA ARG A 59 -5.90 6.65 -7.45
C ARG A 59 -6.65 5.37 -7.82
N LYS A 60 -6.84 4.47 -6.85
CA LYS A 60 -7.63 3.23 -6.99
C LYS A 60 -9.10 3.43 -6.67
N GLY A 61 -9.41 4.36 -5.77
CA GLY A 61 -10.78 4.64 -5.34
C GLY A 61 -10.86 5.56 -4.13
N ASP A 62 -12.06 6.05 -3.86
CA ASP A 62 -12.34 6.93 -2.73
C ASP A 62 -12.32 6.19 -1.39
N VAL A 63 -11.84 6.90 -0.37
CA VAL A 63 -11.95 6.53 1.05
C VAL A 63 -12.98 7.49 1.68
N PRO A 64 -14.03 6.98 2.34
CA PRO A 64 -15.05 7.84 2.94
C PRO A 64 -14.47 8.84 3.93
N VAL A 65 -14.91 10.10 3.79
CA VAL A 65 -14.59 11.20 4.70
C VAL A 65 -15.83 11.51 5.53
N GLU A 66 -15.74 11.30 6.83
CA GLU A 66 -16.86 11.51 7.75
C GLU A 66 -16.71 12.86 8.47
N SER A 67 -17.79 13.63 8.55
CA SER A 67 -17.82 14.85 9.36
C SER A 67 -17.85 14.50 10.84
N VAL A 68 -17.04 15.17 11.65
CA VAL A 68 -17.00 15.03 13.11
C VAL A 68 -16.91 16.40 13.77
N ALA A 69 -17.12 16.47 15.09
CA ALA A 69 -16.89 17.71 15.83
C ALA A 69 -15.44 18.17 15.65
N GLY A 70 -15.25 19.41 15.19
CA GLY A 70 -13.93 20.00 14.97
C GLY A 70 -13.25 19.65 13.65
N GLY A 71 -13.90 18.93 12.73
CA GLY A 71 -13.34 18.68 11.39
C GLY A 71 -13.89 17.41 10.71
N CYS A 72 -13.01 16.57 10.19
CA CYS A 72 -13.37 15.31 9.57
C CYS A 72 -12.45 14.16 9.98
N ARG A 73 -12.90 12.92 9.75
CA ARG A 73 -12.10 11.71 9.96
C ARG A 73 -12.13 10.79 8.74
N VAL A 74 -11.06 10.04 8.58
CA VAL A 74 -10.87 9.05 7.53
C VAL A 74 -10.38 7.75 8.17
N ALA A 75 -11.07 6.65 7.93
CA ALA A 75 -10.65 5.33 8.38
C ALA A 75 -9.88 4.61 7.25
N ILE A 76 -8.60 4.31 7.49
CA ILE A 76 -7.71 3.58 6.57
C ILE A 76 -7.40 2.19 7.11
N GLY A 77 -7.05 1.25 6.24
CA GLY A 77 -6.75 -0.11 6.68
C GLY A 77 -6.69 -1.16 5.55
N PRO A 78 -6.62 -2.45 5.93
CA PRO A 78 -6.44 -3.56 5.01
C PRO A 78 -7.48 -3.64 3.88
N GLN A 79 -8.70 -3.12 4.12
CA GLN A 79 -9.80 -3.15 3.16
C GLN A 79 -9.46 -2.47 1.82
N TYR A 80 -8.53 -1.52 1.81
CA TYR A 80 -8.11 -0.82 0.59
C TYR A 80 -6.95 -1.49 -0.15
N LYS A 81 -6.37 -2.56 0.43
CA LYS A 81 -5.24 -3.33 -0.13
C LYS A 81 -4.12 -2.40 -0.63
N THR A 82 -3.73 -1.46 0.24
CA THR A 82 -2.65 -0.50 0.01
C THR A 82 -2.20 0.10 1.33
N VAL A 83 -0.97 0.62 1.35
CA VAL A 83 -0.42 1.46 2.43
C VAL A 83 -0.35 2.94 2.03
N TRP A 84 -0.76 3.28 0.80
CA TRP A 84 -0.64 4.61 0.21
C TRP A 84 -2.00 5.29 0.11
N TYR A 85 -2.10 6.50 0.65
CA TYR A 85 -3.33 7.30 0.66
C TYR A 85 -3.02 8.75 0.29
N GLU A 86 -3.91 9.36 -0.50
CA GLU A 86 -3.86 10.78 -0.83
C GLU A 86 -5.00 11.50 -0.09
N ILE A 87 -4.73 12.69 0.45
CA ILE A 87 -5.74 13.55 1.06
C ILE A 87 -5.68 14.92 0.36
N GLU A 88 -6.76 15.28 -0.32
CA GLU A 88 -6.93 16.59 -0.95
C GLU A 88 -7.83 17.46 -0.05
N VAL A 89 -7.38 18.69 0.24
CA VAL A 89 -8.18 19.70 0.94
C VAL A 89 -8.32 20.91 0.04
N LYS A 90 -9.54 21.17 -0.43
CA LYS A 90 -9.85 22.36 -1.24
C LYS A 90 -9.88 23.60 -0.35
N GLN A 91 -9.26 24.68 -0.84
CA GLN A 91 -9.27 26.00 -0.19
C GLN A 91 -10.70 26.58 -0.19
#